data_AF-A0A1B6FGB9-F1
#
_entry.id   AF-A0A1B6FGB9-F1
#
_cell.length_a   1.000
_cell.length_b   1.000
_cell.length_c   1.000
_cell.angle_alpha   90.00
_cell.angle_beta   90.00
_cell.angle_gamma   90.00
#
_symmetry.space_group_name_H-M   'P 1'
#
loop_
_entity.id
_entity.type
_entity.pdbx_description
1 polymer ?
#
loop_
_entity_poly.entity_id
_entity_poly.type
_entity_poly.pdbx_seq_one_letter_code
_entity_poly.pdbx_strand_id
1 'polypeptide(L)'
;MADKLKEQYYSPPPKLGNWEGFKIFLWNSETKQFLGRTAGSWAKILLFYCCFYAVLIGFFSAMLAIFYQTLDMKVPKWQLDSSLIGSNPGLGFRPMPPESHVESTLVWFKK
;
A
#
# COMPACT_ATOMS: atom_id res chain seq x y z
N MET A 1 8.80 -34.05 -45.63
CA MET A 1 9.00 -34.20 -44.17
C MET A 1 10.30 -33.58 -43.66
N ALA A 2 11.32 -33.37 -44.50
CA ALA A 2 12.58 -32.72 -44.10
C ALA A 2 12.48 -31.20 -43.89
N ASP A 3 11.55 -30.51 -44.57
CA ASP A 3 11.43 -29.04 -44.46
C ASP A 3 10.85 -28.57 -43.11
N LYS A 4 10.02 -29.39 -42.46
CA LYS A 4 9.45 -29.06 -41.14
C LYS A 4 10.47 -29.05 -39.99
N LEU A 5 11.64 -29.68 -40.16
CA LEU A 5 12.70 -29.75 -39.15
C LEU A 5 13.59 -28.50 -39.14
N LYS A 6 13.63 -27.74 -40.25
CA LYS A 6 14.47 -26.54 -40.37
C LYS A 6 13.85 -25.29 -39.71
N GLU A 7 12.54 -25.29 -39.48
CA GLU A 7 11.83 -24.15 -38.87
C GLU A 7 11.97 -24.08 -37.33
N GLN A 8 12.56 -25.09 -36.68
CA GLN A 8 12.73 -25.14 -35.22
C GLN A 8 14.05 -24.54 -34.70
N TYR A 9 14.83 -23.86 -35.53
CA TYR A 9 16.04 -23.19 -35.05
C TYR A 9 15.68 -21.87 -34.36
N TYR A 10 15.98 -21.78 -33.05
CA TYR A 10 15.95 -20.52 -32.32
C TYR A 10 16.92 -19.54 -32.99
N SER A 11 16.37 -18.51 -33.63
CA SER A 11 17.16 -17.37 -34.06
C SER A 11 17.32 -16.43 -32.86
N PRO A 12 18.55 -15.96 -32.56
CA PRO A 12 18.72 -14.97 -31.52
C PRO A 12 17.88 -13.73 -31.88
N PRO A 13 17.23 -13.09 -30.89
CA PRO A 13 16.45 -11.90 -31.15
C PRO A 13 17.34 -10.83 -31.81
N PRO A 14 16.79 -9.99 -32.70
CA PRO A 14 17.54 -8.92 -33.31
C PRO A 14 18.15 -8.03 -32.22
N LYS A 15 19.43 -7.66 -32.39
CA LYS A 15 20.14 -6.75 -31.48
C LYS A 15 19.56 -5.34 -31.63
N LEU A 16 18.57 -5.03 -30.82
CA LEU A 16 17.93 -3.71 -30.76
C LEU A 16 18.76 -2.77 -29.88
N GLY A 17 18.78 -1.48 -30.23
CA GLY A 17 19.36 -0.46 -29.36
C GLY A 17 18.57 -0.34 -28.05
N ASN A 18 19.20 0.07 -26.95
CA ASN A 18 18.58 0.14 -25.61
C ASN A 18 17.22 0.88 -25.61
N TRP A 19 17.12 1.97 -26.37
CA TRP A 19 15.89 2.76 -26.50
C TRP A 19 14.80 2.09 -27.34
N GLU A 20 15.20 1.37 -28.40
CA GLU A 20 14.27 0.62 -29.25
C GLU A 20 13.74 -0.61 -28.51
N GLY A 21 14.60 -1.31 -27.77
CA GLY A 21 14.23 -2.40 -26.89
C GLY A 21 13.24 -1.95 -25.81
N PHE A 22 13.45 -0.78 -25.19
CA PHE A 22 12.51 -0.22 -24.22
C PHE A 22 11.14 0.12 -24.84
N LYS A 23 11.12 0.73 -26.03
CA LYS A 23 9.87 1.02 -26.75
C LYS A 23 9.09 -0.25 -27.08
N ILE A 24 9.75 -1.28 -27.57
CA ILE A 24 9.14 -2.59 -27.88
C ILE A 24 8.67 -3.30 -26.61
N PHE A 25 9.43 -3.19 -25.51
CA PHE A 25 9.03 -3.73 -24.21
C PHE A 25 7.74 -3.07 -23.70
N LEU A 26 7.65 -1.74 -23.77
CA LEU A 26 6.46 -1.01 -23.34
C LEU A 26 5.24 -1.39 -24.21
N TRP A 27 5.41 -1.34 -25.53
CA TRP A 27 4.36 -1.70 -26.48
C TRP A 27 4.94 -2.36 -27.73
N ASN A 28 4.57 -3.62 -27.95
CA ASN A 28 4.88 -4.33 -29.17
C ASN A 28 3.66 -4.34 -30.09
N SER A 29 3.67 -3.51 -31.13
CA SER A 29 2.59 -3.40 -32.12
C SER A 29 2.40 -4.68 -32.97
N GLU A 30 3.47 -5.46 -33.17
CA GLU A 30 3.42 -6.68 -33.99
C GLU A 30 2.72 -7.82 -33.26
N THR A 31 3.10 -8.06 -32.00
CA THR A 31 2.52 -9.13 -31.16
C THR A 31 1.34 -8.67 -30.32
N LYS A 32 1.01 -7.37 -30.35
CA LYS A 32 -0.02 -6.70 -29.52
C LYS A 32 0.16 -7.01 -28.03
N GLN A 33 1.40 -6.95 -27.58
CA GLN A 33 1.77 -7.17 -26.19
C GLN A 33 2.12 -5.84 -25.52
N PHE A 34 1.55 -5.64 -24.33
CA PHE A 34 1.87 -4.53 -23.45
C PHE A 34 2.69 -5.06 -22.28
N LEU A 35 3.89 -4.51 -22.05
CA LEU A 35 4.82 -4.96 -21.01
C LEU A 35 5.08 -6.48 -21.07
N GLY A 36 5.22 -7.03 -22.27
CA GLY A 36 5.48 -8.45 -22.50
C GLY A 36 4.31 -9.41 -22.25
N ARG A 37 3.07 -8.90 -22.11
CA ARG A 37 1.86 -9.74 -21.98
C ARG A 37 0.76 -9.31 -22.94
N THR A 38 -0.04 -10.27 -23.39
CA THR A 38 -1.22 -10.01 -24.23
C THR A 38 -2.36 -9.41 -23.40
N ALA A 39 -3.25 -8.67 -24.03
CA ALA A 39 -4.42 -8.07 -23.38
C ALA A 39 -5.28 -9.12 -22.64
N GLY A 40 -5.41 -10.33 -23.19
CA GLY A 40 -6.14 -11.43 -22.54
C GLY A 40 -5.44 -11.96 -21.28
N SER A 41 -4.11 -11.97 -21.24
CA SER A 41 -3.37 -12.31 -20.02
C SER A 41 -3.54 -11.22 -18.96
N TRP A 42 -3.43 -9.95 -19.36
CA TRP A 42 -3.69 -8.79 -18.50
C TRP A 42 -5.08 -8.84 -17.86
N ALA A 43 -6.12 -9.09 -18.65
CA ALA A 43 -7.49 -9.19 -18.15
C ALA A 43 -7.63 -10.29 -17.08
N LYS A 44 -7.03 -11.47 -17.29
CA LYS A 44 -7.06 -12.57 -16.32
C LYS A 44 -6.37 -12.20 -15.01
N ILE A 45 -5.21 -11.55 -15.08
CA ILE A 45 -4.43 -11.13 -13.91
C ILE A 45 -5.21 -10.06 -13.12
N LEU A 46 -5.74 -9.06 -13.82
CA LEU A 46 -6.53 -7.99 -13.20
C LEU A 46 -7.77 -8.57 -12.53
N LEU A 47 -8.53 -9.44 -13.21
CA LEU A 47 -9.69 -10.10 -12.64
C LEU A 47 -9.33 -10.91 -11.39
N PHE A 48 -8.25 -11.68 -11.44
CA PHE A 48 -7.76 -12.44 -10.29
C PHE A 48 -7.45 -11.53 -9.11
N TYR A 49 -6.66 -10.47 -9.31
CA TYR A 49 -6.31 -9.55 -8.23
C TYR A 49 -7.50 -8.76 -7.71
N CYS A 50 -8.43 -8.35 -8.57
CA CYS A 50 -9.67 -7.71 -8.14
C CYS A 50 -10.47 -8.62 -7.19
N CYS A 51 -10.71 -9.87 -7.57
CA CYS A 51 -11.41 -10.83 -6.71
C CYS A 51 -10.63 -11.14 -5.43
N PHE A 52 -9.32 -11.36 -5.54
CA PHE A 52 -8.46 -11.63 -4.40
C PHE A 52 -8.48 -10.48 -3.38
N TYR A 53 -8.28 -9.24 -3.83
CA TYR A 53 -8.27 -8.08 -2.95
C TYR A 53 -9.67 -7.75 -2.41
N ALA A 54 -10.74 -8.00 -3.16
CA ALA A 54 -12.10 -7.87 -2.64
C ALA A 54 -12.34 -8.80 -1.45
N VAL A 55 -11.94 -10.07 -1.56
CA VAL A 55 -12.03 -11.04 -0.46
C VAL A 55 -11.12 -10.65 0.70
N LEU A 56 -9.90 -10.21 0.42
CA LEU A 56 -8.95 -9.79 1.46
C LEU A 56 -9.47 -8.59 2.27
N ILE A 57 -10.02 -7.58 1.59
CA ILE A 57 -10.65 -6.42 2.23
C ILE A 57 -11.87 -6.87 3.03
N GLY A 58 -12.72 -7.73 2.46
CA GLY A 58 -13.88 -8.27 3.16
C GLY A 58 -13.51 -9.02 4.45
N PHE A 59 -12.48 -9.86 4.40
CA PHE A 59 -11.96 -10.57 5.57
C PHE A 59 -11.43 -9.61 6.64
N PHE A 60 -10.62 -8.63 6.22
CA PHE A 60 -10.09 -7.62 7.14
C PHE A 60 -11.21 -6.78 7.78
N SER A 61 -12.18 -6.32 6.99
CA SER A 61 -13.36 -5.60 7.48
C SER A 61 -14.20 -6.45 8.44
N ALA A 62 -14.37 -7.74 8.18
CA ALA A 62 -15.08 -8.65 9.08
C ALA A 62 -14.34 -8.81 10.42
N MET A 63 -13.01 -8.95 10.40
CA MET A 63 -12.20 -8.99 11.62
C MET A 63 -12.31 -7.69 12.42
N LEU A 64 -12.26 -6.52 11.75
CA LEU A 64 -12.47 -5.24 12.41
C LEU A 64 -13.88 -5.12 13.00
N ALA A 65 -14.91 -5.60 12.30
CA ALA A 65 -16.28 -5.58 12.79
C ALA A 65 -16.43 -6.43 14.06
N ILE A 66 -15.83 -7.63 14.09
CA ILE A 66 -15.81 -8.48 15.28
C ILE A 66 -15.03 -7.79 16.41
N PHE A 67 -13.88 -7.19 16.13
CA PHE A 67 -13.13 -6.43 17.13
C PHE A 67 -13.97 -5.28 17.72
N TYR A 68 -14.73 -4.58 16.89
CA TYR A 68 -15.60 -3.47 17.31
C TYR A 68 -16.71 -3.90 18.25
N GLN A 69 -17.20 -5.14 18.14
CA GLN A 69 -18.15 -5.71 19.11
C GLN A 69 -17.55 -5.86 20.51
N THR A 70 -16.22 -5.82 20.64
CA THR A 70 -15.53 -5.92 21.94
C THR A 70 -15.27 -4.56 22.61
N LEU A 71 -15.71 -3.45 21.97
CA LEU A 71 -15.54 -2.08 22.44
C LEU A 71 -16.88 -1.49 22.90
N ASP A 72 -16.82 -0.65 23.92
CA ASP A 72 -17.93 0.21 24.33
C ASP A 72 -17.84 1.55 23.57
N MET A 73 -18.99 2.08 23.13
CA MET A 73 -19.08 3.35 22.39
C MET A 73 -19.02 4.59 23.30
N LYS A 74 -19.29 4.43 24.60
CA LYS A 74 -19.38 5.53 25.55
C LYS A 74 -18.08 5.71 26.33
N VAL A 75 -17.35 4.64 26.57
CA VAL A 75 -16.15 4.66 27.42
C VAL A 75 -15.02 3.82 26.81
N PRO A 76 -13.75 4.21 26.98
CA PRO A 76 -12.63 3.42 26.48
C PRO A 76 -12.52 2.10 27.25
N LYS A 77 -12.17 1.02 26.54
CA LYS A 77 -12.05 -0.34 27.11
C LYS A 77 -11.00 -0.45 28.22
N TRP A 78 -9.88 0.24 28.06
CA TRP A 78 -8.77 0.22 29.01
C TRP A 78 -8.69 1.57 29.71
N GLN A 79 -8.87 1.57 31.02
CA GLN A 79 -8.86 2.77 31.86
C GLN A 79 -7.95 2.55 33.07
N LEU A 80 -7.46 3.66 33.62
CA LEU A 80 -6.70 3.67 34.87
C LEU A 80 -5.49 2.71 34.81
N ASP A 81 -5.28 1.87 35.81
CA ASP A 81 -4.17 0.92 35.89
C ASP A 81 -4.17 -0.15 34.78
N SER A 82 -5.31 -0.34 34.09
CA SER A 82 -5.37 -1.20 32.91
C SER A 82 -4.96 -0.48 31.61
N SER A 83 -4.76 0.83 31.66
CA SER A 83 -4.31 1.67 30.56
C SER A 83 -2.85 2.05 30.71
N LEU A 84 -2.20 2.42 29.60
CA LEU A 84 -0.79 2.86 29.57
C LEU A 84 -0.54 4.11 30.43
N ILE A 85 -1.55 4.98 30.55
CA ILE A 85 -1.45 6.25 31.30
C ILE A 85 -1.46 6.01 32.82
N GLY A 86 -2.01 4.89 33.27
CA GLY A 86 -2.17 4.57 34.69
C GLY A 86 -3.28 5.39 35.37
N SER A 87 -3.24 5.42 36.70
CA SER A 87 -4.23 6.06 37.56
C SER A 87 -3.93 7.50 37.95
N ASN A 88 -2.74 8.02 37.60
CA ASN A 88 -2.35 9.39 37.93
C ASN A 88 -2.64 10.34 36.75
N PRO A 89 -3.57 11.30 36.89
CA PRO A 89 -3.89 12.22 35.80
C PRO A 89 -2.76 13.24 35.56
N GLY A 90 -2.50 13.57 34.29
CA GLY A 90 -1.60 14.65 33.92
C GLY A 90 -2.19 16.04 34.24
N LEU A 91 -1.33 17.02 34.52
CA LEU A 91 -1.71 18.41 34.73
C LEU A 91 -1.15 19.29 33.60
N GLY A 92 -2.04 19.97 32.88
CA GLY A 92 -1.68 20.97 31.87
C GLY A 92 -1.87 22.39 32.38
N PHE A 93 -1.09 23.35 31.85
CA PHE A 93 -1.21 24.78 32.18
C PHE A 93 -1.38 25.63 30.91
N ARG A 94 -1.90 26.85 31.10
CA ARG A 94 -2.03 27.89 30.06
C ARG A 94 -1.57 29.24 30.64
N PRO A 95 -1.01 30.17 29.83
CA PRO A 95 -0.79 30.08 28.37
C PRO A 95 0.27 29.05 27.99
N MET A 96 0.21 28.58 26.75
CA MET A 96 1.19 27.63 26.23
C MET A 96 2.49 28.40 25.90
N PRO A 97 3.68 27.86 26.22
CA PRO A 97 4.94 28.50 25.86
C PRO A 97 5.05 28.76 24.35
N PRO A 98 5.77 29.82 23.93
CA PRO A 98 6.02 30.09 22.52
C PRO A 98 6.89 28.98 21.91
N GLU A 99 6.81 28.78 20.59
CA GLU A 99 7.58 27.76 19.87
C GLU A 99 9.10 27.87 20.10
N SER A 100 9.60 29.08 20.37
CA SER A 100 11.01 29.30 20.68
C SER A 100 11.46 28.67 22.01
N HIS A 101 10.53 28.36 22.92
CA HIS A 101 10.80 27.82 24.26
C HIS A 101 9.76 26.77 24.69
N VAL A 102 9.44 25.79 23.82
CA VAL A 102 8.44 24.74 24.09
C VAL A 102 8.75 23.88 25.33
N GLU A 103 10.01 23.80 25.75
CA GLU A 103 10.44 23.05 26.93
C GLU A 103 10.24 23.81 28.25
N SER A 104 9.93 25.10 28.19
CA SER A 104 9.81 25.96 29.37
C SER A 104 8.37 26.08 29.86
N THR A 105 8.18 25.97 31.18
CA THR A 105 6.91 26.27 31.87
C THR A 105 6.81 27.73 32.32
N LEU A 106 7.81 28.56 32.01
CA LEU A 106 7.86 29.95 32.46
C LEU A 106 6.93 30.86 31.66
N VAL A 107 6.10 31.63 32.37
CA VAL A 107 5.23 32.64 31.78
C VAL A 107 5.82 34.02 32.01
N TRP A 108 6.27 34.64 30.93
CA TRP A 108 6.82 36.00 30.94
C TRP A 108 5.71 37.01 30.70
N PHE A 109 5.64 38.05 31.53
CA PHE A 109 4.74 39.18 31.29
C PHE A 109 5.42 40.50 31.62
N LYS A 110 5.01 41.56 30.91
CA LYS A 110 5.47 42.93 31.15
C LYS A 110 4.34 43.71 31.82
N LYS A 111 4.68 44.46 32.87
CA LYS A 111 3.75 45.38 33.55
C LYS A 111 3.57 46.67 32.75
#